data_AF-A0A662B386-F1
#
_entry.id   AF-A0A662B386-F1
#
_cell.length_a   1.000
_cell.length_b   1.000
_cell.length_c   1.000
_cell.angle_alpha   90.00
_cell.angle_beta   90.00
_cell.angle_gamma   90.00
#
_symmetry.space_group_name_H-M   'P 1'
#
loop_
_entity.id
_entity.type
_entity.pdbx_description
1 polymer ?
#
loop_
_entity_poly.entity_id
_entity_poly.type
_entity_poly.pdbx_seq_one_letter_code
_entity_poly.pdbx_strand_id
1 'polypeptide(L)'
;MSKKYYSSLTKKYIMSFLGLFLMTFLLVHLSINLLLIVDDSRELFNEAAHFMGTNIFIQVFQWVLFSAFAVHILVGVILQIQNWMARPK
;
A
#
# COMPACT_ATOMS: atom_id res chain seq x y z
N MET A 1 -6.91 34.31 2.30
CA MET A 1 -7.11 32.88 1.99
C MET A 1 -6.56 32.04 3.13
N SER A 2 -7.41 31.44 3.96
CA SER A 2 -6.97 30.50 5.00
C SER A 2 -6.50 29.21 4.32
N LYS A 3 -5.19 29.08 4.08
CA LYS A 3 -4.59 27.78 3.77
C LYS A 3 -4.66 26.97 5.05
N LYS A 4 -5.65 26.08 5.15
CA LYS A 4 -5.77 25.12 6.25
C LYS A 4 -4.67 24.08 6.07
N TYR A 5 -3.44 24.42 6.48
CA TYR A 5 -2.33 23.48 6.48
C TYR A 5 -2.65 22.37 7.48
N TYR A 6 -2.70 21.12 7.01
CA TYR A 6 -2.77 19.97 7.92
C TYR A 6 -1.60 20.03 8.89
N SER A 7 -1.88 19.84 10.18
CA SER A 7 -0.86 19.85 11.22
C SER A 7 0.19 18.76 10.97
N SER A 8 1.42 18.95 11.49
CA SER A 8 2.48 17.94 11.41
C SER A 8 2.02 16.57 11.91
N LEU A 9 1.16 16.56 12.93
CA LEU A 9 0.60 15.34 13.50
C LEU A 9 -0.37 14.63 12.53
N THR A 10 -1.24 15.38 11.86
CA THR A 10 -2.17 14.83 10.86
C THR A 10 -1.43 14.16 9.70
N LYS A 11 -0.34 14.76 9.22
CA LYS A 11 0.48 14.19 8.15
C LYS A 11 1.10 12.85 8.56
N LYS A 12 1.58 12.75 9.80
CA LYS A 12 2.12 11.49 10.35
C LYS A 12 1.06 10.41 10.39
N TYR A 13 -0.13 10.70 10.94
CA TYR A 13 -1.20 9.71 11.02
C TYR A 13 -1.67 9.20 9.66
N ILE A 14 -1.83 10.10 8.68
CA ILE A 14 -2.19 9.70 7.31
C ILE A 14 -1.11 8.80 6.70
N MET A 15 0.17 9.16 6.85
CA MET A 15 1.28 8.34 6.36
C MET A 15 1.32 6.95 7.00
N SER A 16 1.18 6.88 8.32
CA SER A 16 1.17 5.61 9.06
C SER A 16 0.00 4.72 8.64
N PHE A 17 -1.20 5.31 8.48
CA PHE A 17 -2.40 4.58 8.10
C PHE A 17 -2.29 4.01 6.69
N LEU A 18 -1.83 4.81 5.72
CA LEU A 18 -1.59 4.31 4.36
C LEU A 18 -0.52 3.21 4.33
N GLY A 19 0.55 3.36 5.13
CA GLY A 19 1.58 2.32 5.26
C GLY A 19 1.04 1.02 5.86
N LEU A 20 0.23 1.11 6.92
CA LEU A 20 -0.43 -0.05 7.53
C LEU A 20 -1.37 -0.76 6.55
N PHE A 21 -2.15 0.01 5.78
CA PHE A 21 -3.00 -0.54 4.72
C PHE A 21 -2.19 -1.28 3.64
N LEU A 22 -1.05 -0.73 3.21
CA LEU A 22 -0.18 -1.41 2.23
C LEU A 22 0.50 -2.66 2.82
N MET A 23 0.77 -2.70 4.12
CA MET A 23 1.29 -3.91 4.77
C MET A 23 0.28 -5.06 4.78
N THR A 24 -1.02 -4.80 4.95
CA THR A 24 -2.01 -5.88 4.89
C THR A 24 -2.06 -6.50 3.49
N PHE A 25 -1.92 -5.68 2.43
CA PHE A 25 -1.75 -6.18 1.07
C PHE A 25 -0.52 -7.09 0.94
N LEU A 26 0.63 -6.70 1.50
CA LEU A 26 1.84 -7.53 1.44
C LEU A 26 1.67 -8.87 2.13
N LEU A 27 0.94 -8.93 3.25
CA LEU A 27 0.65 -10.20 3.94
C LEU A 27 -0.20 -11.14 3.08
N VAL A 28 -1.26 -10.63 2.47
CA VAL A 28 -2.11 -11.42 1.55
C VAL A 28 -1.31 -11.85 0.32
N HIS A 29 -0.55 -10.92 -0.26
CA HIS A 29 0.26 -11.15 -1.44
C HIS A 29 1.31 -12.25 -1.19
N LEU A 30 2.05 -12.15 -0.09
CA LEU A 30 3.02 -13.16 0.30
C LEU A 30 2.33 -14.50 0.56
N SER A 31 1.22 -14.52 1.29
CA SER A 31 0.50 -15.76 1.62
C SER A 31 0.07 -16.54 0.37
N ILE A 32 -0.45 -15.83 -0.65
CA ILE A 32 -0.82 -16.47 -1.92
C ILE A 32 0.41 -16.93 -2.68
N ASN A 33 1.49 -16.13 -2.73
CA ASN A 33 2.73 -16.54 -3.38
C ASN A 33 3.40 -17.76 -2.71
N LEU A 34 3.25 -17.91 -1.39
CA LEU A 34 3.76 -19.09 -0.68
C LEU A 34 3.09 -20.40 -1.14
N LEU A 35 1.88 -20.34 -1.72
CA LEU A 35 1.24 -21.51 -2.32
C LEU A 35 2.08 -22.12 -3.46
N LEU A 36 2.89 -21.30 -4.15
CA LEU A 36 3.84 -21.79 -5.17
C LEU A 36 4.94 -22.68 -4.60
N ILE A 37 5.24 -22.56 -3.30
CA ILE A 37 6.25 -23.34 -2.61
C ILE A 37 5.62 -24.57 -1.95
N VAL A 38 4.37 -24.46 -1.50
CA VAL A 38 3.68 -25.51 -0.75
C VAL A 38 3.06 -26.56 -1.69
N ASP A 39 2.63 -26.16 -2.89
CA ASP A 39 1.96 -27.03 -3.84
C ASP A 39 2.75 -27.14 -5.15
N ASP A 40 3.41 -28.28 -5.37
CA ASP A 40 4.20 -28.59 -6.57
C ASP A 40 3.37 -28.57 -7.87
N SER A 41 2.08 -28.90 -7.77
CA SER A 41 1.15 -28.89 -8.91
C SER A 41 0.75 -27.46 -9.32
N ARG A 42 0.90 -26.49 -8.40
CA ARG A 42 0.50 -25.08 -8.53
C ARG A 42 -1.01 -24.87 -8.71
N GLU A 43 -1.83 -25.89 -8.52
CA GLU A 43 -3.28 -25.80 -8.65
C GLU A 43 -3.85 -24.79 -7.65
N LEU A 44 -3.39 -24.83 -6.40
CA LEU A 44 -3.87 -23.91 -5.35
C LEU A 44 -3.56 -22.45 -5.68
N PHE A 45 -2.37 -22.18 -6.21
CA PHE A 45 -1.99 -20.84 -6.64
C PHE A 45 -2.86 -20.36 -7.81
N ASN A 46 -3.07 -21.23 -8.81
CA ASN A 46 -3.85 -20.89 -10.00
C ASN A 46 -5.32 -20.62 -9.67
N GLU A 47 -5.91 -21.40 -8.78
CA GLU A 47 -7.28 -21.16 -8.30
C GLU A 47 -7.38 -19.82 -7.56
N ALA A 48 -6.44 -19.53 -6.65
CA ALA A 48 -6.38 -18.26 -5.94
C ALA A 48 -6.17 -17.08 -6.90
N ALA A 49 -5.30 -17.22 -7.90
CA ALA A 49 -5.04 -16.20 -8.91
C ALA A 49 -6.27 -15.95 -9.79
N HIS A 50 -6.98 -17.01 -10.19
CA HIS A 50 -8.23 -16.89 -10.93
C HIS A 50 -9.31 -16.18 -10.11
N PHE A 51 -9.47 -16.52 -8.82
CA PHE A 51 -10.37 -15.81 -7.91
C PHE A 51 -10.02 -14.32 -7.79
N MET A 52 -8.74 -14.00 -7.61
CA MET A 52 -8.25 -12.61 -7.52
C MET A 52 -8.53 -11.81 -8.80
N GLY A 53 -8.41 -12.44 -9.97
CA GLY A 53 -8.65 -11.81 -11.27
C GLY A 53 -10.13 -11.67 -11.66
N THR A 54 -11.01 -12.53 -11.15
CA THR A 54 -12.43 -12.56 -11.55
C THR A 54 -13.37 -11.89 -10.56
N ASN A 55 -12.97 -11.77 -9.29
CA ASN A 55 -13.79 -11.13 -8.27
C ASN A 55 -13.82 -9.61 -8.42
N ILE A 56 -15.00 -9.05 -8.66
CA ILE A 56 -15.22 -7.61 -8.86
C ILE A 56 -14.72 -6.79 -7.66
N PHE A 57 -14.91 -7.27 -6.43
CA PHE A 57 -14.43 -6.55 -5.24
C PHE A 57 -12.90 -6.45 -5.23
N ILE A 58 -12.20 -7.53 -5.60
CA ILE A 58 -10.73 -7.53 -5.65
C ILE A 58 -10.23 -6.63 -6.78
N GLN A 59 -10.88 -6.62 -7.94
CA GLN A 59 -10.54 -5.70 -9.02
C GLN A 59 -10.72 -4.23 -8.61
N VAL A 60 -11.76 -3.89 -7.84
CA VAL A 60 -11.92 -2.54 -7.29
C VAL A 60 -10.77 -2.23 -6.32
N PHE A 61 -10.45 -3.17 -5.43
CA PHE A 61 -9.33 -3.02 -4.50
C PHE A 61 -7.97 -2.88 -5.21
N GLN A 62 -7.77 -3.48 -6.39
CA GLN A 62 -6.56 -3.29 -7.19
C GLN A 62 -6.32 -1.80 -7.51
N TRP A 63 -7.36 -1.09 -7.96
CA TRP A 63 -7.26 0.35 -8.25
C TRP A 63 -7.07 1.19 -6.98
N VAL A 64 -7.75 0.82 -5.88
CA VAL A 64 -7.58 1.48 -4.58
C VAL A 64 -6.14 1.30 -4.06
N LEU A 65 -5.61 0.08 -4.12
CA LEU A 65 -4.25 -0.26 -3.70
C LEU A 65 -3.22 0.48 -4.53
N PHE A 66 -3.38 0.51 -5.86
CA PHE A 66 -2.49 1.25 -6.75
C PHE A 66 -2.47 2.75 -6.41
N SER A 67 -3.65 3.33 -6.17
CA SER A 67 -3.78 4.73 -5.77
C SER A 67 -3.15 5.01 -4.40
N ALA A 68 -3.42 4.15 -3.40
CA ALA A 68 -2.85 4.27 -2.07
C ALA A 68 -1.32 4.14 -2.08
N PHE A 69 -0.79 3.23 -2.89
CA PHE A 69 0.65 3.05 -3.09
C PHE A 69 1.30 4.30 -3.68
N ALA A 70 0.72 4.86 -4.76
CA ALA A 70 1.22 6.08 -5.37
C ALA A 70 1.19 7.27 -4.39
N VAL A 71 0.08 7.48 -3.70
CA VAL A 71 -0.06 8.56 -2.70
C VAL A 71 0.93 8.37 -1.54
N HIS A 72 1.08 7.15 -1.03
CA HIS A 72 2.00 6.85 0.05
C HIS A 72 3.45 7.20 -0.31
N ILE A 73 3.90 6.81 -1.51
CA ILE A 73 5.26 7.12 -1.98
C ILE A 73 5.43 8.63 -2.16
N LEU A 74 4.51 9.28 -2.86
CA LEU A 74 4.62 10.71 -3.15
C LEU A 74 4.68 11.55 -1.86
N VAL A 75 3.75 11.31 -0.94
CA VAL A 75 3.72 12.04 0.34
C VAL A 75 4.95 11.68 1.19
N GLY A 76 5.36 10.41 1.22
CA GLY A 76 6.56 9.98 1.94
C GLY A 76 7.82 10.68 1.46
N VAL A 77 8.03 10.76 0.13
CA VAL A 77 9.17 11.45 -0.47
C VAL A 77 9.12 12.95 -0.18
N ILE A 78 7.95 13.60 -0.34
CA ILE A 78 7.80 15.03 -0.05
C ILE A 78 8.15 15.33 1.40
N LEU A 79 7.64 14.55 2.35
CA LEU A 79 7.91 14.74 3.77
C LEU A 79 9.39 14.47 4.09
N GLN A 80 10.00 13.48 3.45
CA GLN A 80 11.42 13.20 3.63
C GLN A 80 12.30 14.38 3.18
N ILE A 81 12.02 14.96 2.01
CA ILE A 81 12.73 16.14 1.51
C ILE A 81 12.52 17.33 2.45
N GLN A 82 11.28 17.56 2.92
CA GLN A 82 10.98 18.62 3.90
C GLN A 82 11.78 18.43 5.20
N ASN A 83 11.88 17.20 5.70
CA ASN A 83 12.64 16.89 6.91
C ASN A 83 14.14 17.14 6.72
N TRP A 84 14.70 16.83 5.55
CA TRP A 84 16.11 17.13 5.24
C TRP A 84 16.37 18.63 5.17
N MET A 85 15.51 19.40 4.51
CA MET A 85 15.66 20.86 4.42
C MET A 85 15.51 21.55 5.79
N ALA A 86 14.73 20.98 6.70
CA ALA A 86 14.51 21.53 8.03
C ALA A 86 15.61 21.16 9.05
N ARG A 87 16.59 20.32 8.69
CA ARG A 87 17.70 20.00 9.59
C ARG A 87 18.61 21.23 9.76
N PRO A 88 18.84 21.69 11.01
CA PRO A 88 19.88 22.68 11.28
C PRO A 88 21.25 22.16 10.81
N LYS A 89 22.11 23.06 10.33
CA LYS A 89 23.51 22.75 10.04
C LYS A 89 24.31 22.62 11.33
#